data_AF-A0AAF0Z8P8-F1
#
_entry.id   AF-A0AAF0Z8P8-F1
#
_cell.length_a   1.000
_cell.length_b   1.000
_cell.length_c   1.000
_cell.angle_alpha   90.00
_cell.angle_beta   90.00
_cell.angle_gamma   90.00
#
_symmetry.space_group_name_H-M   'P 1'
#
loop_
_entity.id
_entity.type
_entity.pdbx_description
1 polymer ?
#
loop_
_entity_poly.entity_id
_entity_poly.type
_entity_poly.pdbx_seq_one_letter_code
_entity_poly.pdbx_strand_id
1 'polypeptide(L)' 'MSLFISNGCFEDALSGFADVYFPFLRANTDKLDHIRLLADNTFGFEDLANGGDRDFNHLIISLNSTST' A
#
# COMPACT_ATOMS: atom_id res chain seq x y z
N MET A 1 -10.74 -6.75 6.91
CA MET A 1 -9.52 -5.98 7.18
C MET A 1 -9.25 -5.16 5.94
N SER A 2 -9.30 -3.83 6.01
CA SER A 2 -8.91 -2.97 4.90
C SER A 2 -7.57 -2.34 5.27
N LEU A 3 -6.55 -2.50 4.42
CA LEU A 3 -5.26 -1.86 4.56
C LEU A 3 -5.25 -0.62 3.67
N PHE A 4 -4.87 0.51 4.24
CA PHE A 4 -4.75 1.81 3.58
C PHE A 4 -3.31 2.28 3.73
N ILE A 5 -2.73 2.80 2.65
CA ILE A 5 -1.38 3.35 2.63
C ILE A 5 -1.46 4.77 2.13
N SER A 6 -0.84 5.67 2.87
CA SER A 6 -0.83 7.11 2.61
C SER A 6 0.56 7.66 2.85
N ASN A 7 0.98 8.58 1.99
CA ASN A 7 2.12 9.42 2.26
C ASN A 7 1.73 10.48 3.32
N GLY A 8 2.55 10.67 4.36
CA GLY A 8 2.32 11.64 5.43
C GLY A 8 1.79 11.02 6.73
N CYS A 9 1.14 11.84 7.57
CA CYS A 9 0.63 11.39 8.88
C CYS A 9 -0.79 10.83 8.76
N PHE A 10 -1.16 9.93 9.68
CA PHE A 10 -2.51 9.35 9.76
C PHE A 10 -3.63 10.41 9.79
N GLU A 11 -3.39 11.54 10.47
CA GLU A 11 -4.35 12.65 10.55
C GLU A 11 -4.61 13.30 9.18
N ASP A 12 -3.62 13.33 8.29
CA ASP A 12 -3.77 13.88 6.93
C ASP A 12 -4.67 12.97 6.07
N ALA A 13 -4.55 11.65 6.25
CA ALA A 13 -5.42 10.68 5.58
C ALA A 13 -6.88 10.78 6.04
N LEU A 14 -7.11 11.02 7.33
CA LEU A 14 -8.46 11.21 7.88
C LEU A 14 -9.11 12.53 7.45
N SER A 15 -8.31 13.57 7.28
CA SER A 15 -8.77 14.91 6.88
C SER A 15 -8.84 15.11 5.36
N GLY A 16 -8.44 14.10 4.57
CA GLY A 16 -8.49 14.13 3.10
C GLY A 16 -7.37 14.91 2.44
N PHE A 17 -6.27 15.15 3.17
CA PHE A 17 -5.08 15.85 2.67
C PHE A 17 -3.94 14.91 2.24
N ALA A 18 -4.12 13.60 2.37
CA ALA A 18 -3.19 12.60 1.85
C ALA A 18 -3.86 11.71 0.80
N ASP A 19 -3.06 11.26 -0.17
CA ASP A 19 -3.47 10.20 -1.08
C ASP A 19 -3.58 8.87 -0.32
N VAL A 20 -4.57 8.06 -0.69
CA VAL A 20 -4.82 6.75 -0.09
C VAL A 20 -4.96 5.70 -1.18
N TYR A 21 -4.17 4.63 -1.08
CA TYR A 21 -4.16 3.55 -2.07
C TYR A 21 -4.80 2.26 -1.54
N PHE A 22 -5.50 1.57 -2.44
CA PHE A 22 -6.33 0.40 -2.19
C PHE A 22 -5.88 -0.80 -3.04
N PRO A 23 -6.07 -2.04 -2.55
CA PRO A 23 -5.91 -3.25 -3.37
C PRO A 23 -6.88 -3.32 -4.56
N PHE A 24 -7.99 -2.58 -4.49
CA PHE A 24 -8.94 -2.50 -5.60
C PHE A 24 -8.52 -1.41 -6.57
N LEU A 25 -7.84 -1.81 -7.65
CA LEU A 25 -7.25 -0.93 -8.68
C LEU A 25 -8.14 0.25 -9.11
N ARG A 26 -9.45 0.03 -9.26
CA ARG A 26 -10.38 1.08 -9.73
C ARG A 26 -10.65 2.17 -8.69
N ALA A 27 -10.41 1.90 -7.40
CA ALA A 27 -10.52 2.90 -6.35
C ALA A 27 -9.33 3.87 -6.34
N ASN A 28 -8.16 3.46 -6.84
CA ASN A 28 -6.98 4.33 -6.90
C ASN A 28 -7.22 5.43 -7.94
N THR A 29 -6.85 6.67 -7.60
CA THR A 29 -7.05 7.86 -8.44
C THR A 29 -6.23 7.79 -9.72
N ASP A 30 -5.01 7.26 -9.63
CA ASP A 30 -4.07 7.07 -10.74
C ASP A 30 -4.25 5.74 -11.51
N LYS A 31 -5.17 4.88 -11.04
CA LYS A 31 -5.47 3.56 -11.64
C LYS A 31 -4.26 2.63 -11.69
N LEU A 32 -3.31 2.77 -10.75
CA LEU A 32 -2.17 1.88 -10.60
C LEU A 32 -2.33 0.94 -9.40
N ASP A 33 -1.64 -0.19 -9.44
CA ASP A 33 -1.53 -1.10 -8.29
C ASP A 33 -0.32 -0.67 -7.46
N HIS A 34 -0.56 -0.39 -6.18
CA HIS A 34 0.43 0.06 -5.21
C HIS A 34 0.89 -1.06 -4.28
N ILE A 35 0.47 -2.30 -4.56
CA ILE A 35 0.79 -3.48 -3.76
C ILE A 35 1.46 -4.50 -4.66
N ARG A 36 2.54 -5.12 -4.18
CA ARG A 36 3.21 -6.18 -4.92
C ARG A 36 3.54 -7.37 -4.04
N LEU A 37 3.28 -8.58 -4.54
CA LEU A 37 3.85 -9.79 -3.96
C LEU A 37 5.34 -9.83 -4.31
N LEU A 38 6.20 -9.70 -3.30
CA LEU A 38 7.67 -9.69 -3.45
C LEU A 38 8.28 -11.08 -3.24
N ALA A 39 7.68 -11.87 -2.35
CA ALA A 39 8.07 -13.25 -2.06
C ALA A 39 6.88 -14.00 -1.43
N ASP A 40 7.10 -15.24 -0.97
CA ASP A 40 6.09 -16.05 -0.29
C ASP A 40 5.50 -15.31 0.91
N ASN A 41 4.20 -14.99 0.84
CA ASN A 41 3.47 -14.24 1.84
C ASN A 41 4.09 -12.86 2.21
N THR A 42 4.93 -12.29 1.35
CA THR A 42 5.57 -10.98 1.54
C THR A 42 5.02 -9.96 0.55
N PHE A 43 4.37 -8.93 1.07
CA PHE A 43 3.74 -7.85 0.31
C PHE A 43 4.53 -6.56 0.48
N GLY A 44 4.98 -5.97 -0.63
CA GLY A 44 5.58 -4.65 -0.71
C GLY A 44 4.55 -3.60 -1.13
N PHE A 45 4.83 -2.35 -0.79
CA PHE A 45 3.91 -1.23 -0.92
C PHE A 45 4.61 0.04 -1.42
N GLU A 46 3.90 0.82 -2.24
CA GLU A 46 4.33 2.10 -2.81
C GLU A 46 3.34 3.20 -2.39
N ASP A 47 3.75 4.18 -1.59
CA ASP A 47 2.88 5.24 -1.05
C ASP A 47 2.91 6.55 -1.87
N LEU A 48 3.64 6.60 -2.99
CA LEU A 48 3.67 7.75 -3.90
C LEU A 48 2.75 7.58 -5.11
N ALA A 49 2.10 8.68 -5.49
CA ALA A 49 1.22 8.74 -6.66
C ALA A 49 1.97 8.43 -7.97
N ASN A 50 1.23 7.92 -8.95
CA ASN A 50 1.75 7.56 -10.28
C ASN A 50 2.83 6.45 -10.24
N GLY A 51 2.85 5.69 -9.14
CA GLY A 51 3.70 4.52 -8.94
C GLY A 51 5.12 4.83 -8.47
N GLY A 52 5.41 6.04 -7.98
CA GLY A 52 6.71 6.37 -7.36
C GLY A 52 7.93 5.92 -8.16
N ASP A 53 8.91 5.32 -7.46
CA ASP A 53 10.10 4.73 -8.07
C ASP A 53 9.94 3.22 -8.38
N ARG A 54 8.81 2.63 -7.95
CA ARG A 54 8.38 1.26 -8.26
C ARG A 54 9.24 0.18 -7.65
N ASP A 55 9.93 0.47 -6.55
CA ASP A 55 10.67 -0.57 -5.82
C ASP A 55 9.83 -1.26 -4.72
N PHE A 56 8.67 -0.68 -4.37
CA PHE A 56 7.68 -1.21 -3.41
C PHE A 56 8.27 -1.47 -2.01
N ASN A 57 9.27 -0.68 -1.61
CA ASN A 57 9.97 -0.85 -0.34
C ASN A 57 9.47 0.09 0.78
N HIS A 58 8.53 0.99 0.50
CA HIS A 58 8.02 1.98 1.47
C HIS A 58 7.35 1.32 2.67
N LEU A 59 6.71 0.16 2.47
CA LEU A 59 6.32 -0.77 3.53
C LEU A 59 6.44 -2.20 3.02
N ILE A 60 6.90 -3.11 3.88
CA ILE A 60 6.96 -4.56 3.57
C ILE A 60 6.30 -5.32 4.72
N ILE A 61 5.29 -6.14 4.40
CA ILE A 61 4.58 -7.00 5.35
C ILE A 61 4.81 -8.46 4.97
N SER A 62 5.32 -9.27 5.89
CA SER A 62 5.42 -10.72 5.72
C SER A 62 4.50 -11.44 6.70
N LEU A 63 3.65 -12.33 6.17
CA LEU A 63 2.71 -13.12 6.96
C LEU A 63 3.28 -14.52 7.18
N ASN A 64 3.65 -14.83 8.42
CA ASN A 64 4.05 -16.16 8.83
C ASN A 64 2.86 -16.88 9.44
N SER A 65 2.56 -18.08 8.94
CA SER A 65 1.57 -18.97 9.55
C SER A 65 2.28 -20.00 10.42
N THR A 66 1.96 -20.02 11.71
CA THR A 66 2.34 -21.10 12.62
C THR A 66 1.11 -21.94 12.88
N SER A 67 1.11 -23.21 12.48
CA SER A 67 0.06 -24.15 12.86
C SER A 67 0.26 -24.54 14.33
N THR A 68 -0.73 -24.26 15.18
CA THR A 68 -0.83 -24.74 16.56
C THR A 68 -1.59 -26.04 16.64
#